data_AF-A0A565CPC5-F1
#
_entry.id   AF-A0A565CPC5-F1
#
_cell.length_a   1.000
_cell.length_b   1.000
_cell.length_c   1.000
_cell.angle_alpha   90.00
_cell.angle_beta   90.00
_cell.angle_gamma   90.00
#
_symmetry.space_group_name_H-M   'P 1'
#
loop_
_entity.id
_entity.type
_entity.pdbx_description
1 polymer ?
#
loop_
_entity_poly.entity_id
_entity_poly.type
_entity_poly.pdbx_seq_one_letter_code
_entity_poly.pdbx_strand_id
1 'polypeptide(L)'
;MSHMFLRCIGISQIASHMMYSVQAGLMLGPQMFNLLEKSSEKLSLDPALDGSAVFRCVSVCGSILFAFLTSVRISRRLAFNNGPLPIVIGILTFIVPLFGGLCFWNLYKDNVDPHYMSPKKVLAERLVIIASQSSILLPTVTYFLSELKILNSELGRLVISSSMINDVLGIFVNIIGYSAGTYRNISPATAYRDIVAAIVLFLTVFFIFRPAVEWIVERTPEGKPVANKYVHIAILSALGSAAYSTFF
;
A
#
# COMPACT_ATOMS: atom_id res chain seq x y z
N MET A 1 -11.45 22.70 -15.80
CA MET A 1 -12.91 22.95 -15.78
C MET A 1 -13.68 22.02 -14.84
N SER A 2 -13.34 20.74 -14.69
CA SER A 2 -14.04 19.79 -13.80
C SER A 2 -13.94 20.09 -12.29
N HIS A 3 -12.84 20.67 -11.82
CA HIS A 3 -12.68 21.08 -10.41
C HIS A 3 -13.67 22.17 -9.97
N MET A 4 -14.14 23.02 -10.90
CA MET A 4 -15.15 24.04 -10.60
C MET A 4 -16.55 23.43 -10.42
N PHE A 5 -16.85 22.35 -11.13
CA PHE A 5 -18.19 21.74 -11.13
C PHE A 5 -18.49 21.01 -9.82
N LEU A 6 -17.49 20.30 -9.26
CA LEU A 6 -17.65 19.53 -8.02
C LEU A 6 -17.63 20.40 -6.75
N ARG A 7 -17.03 21.59 -6.81
CA ARG A 7 -17.08 22.57 -5.70
C ARG A 7 -18.50 23.09 -5.47
N CYS A 8 -19.35 23.09 -6.50
CA CYS A 8 -20.75 23.52 -6.43
C CYS A 8 -21.64 22.54 -5.63
N ILE A 9 -21.18 21.30 -5.41
CA ILE A 9 -21.93 20.22 -4.73
C ILE A 9 -21.49 20.06 -3.25
N GLY A 10 -20.55 20.88 -2.77
CA GLY A 10 -20.06 20.80 -1.39
C GLY A 10 -19.18 19.57 -1.10
N ILE A 11 -18.73 18.87 -2.15
CA ILE A 11 -17.83 17.71 -2.04
C ILE A 11 -16.42 18.19 -1.70
N SER A 12 -15.71 17.51 -0.79
CA SER A 12 -14.33 17.84 -0.44
C SER A 12 -13.43 17.77 -1.67
N GLN A 13 -12.42 18.64 -1.76
CA GLN A 13 -11.50 18.67 -2.91
C GLN A 13 -10.81 17.32 -3.15
N ILE A 14 -10.66 16.50 -2.11
CA ILE A 14 -9.99 15.20 -2.24
C ILE A 14 -10.89 14.17 -2.92
N ALA A 15 -12.17 14.13 -2.54
CA ALA A 15 -13.13 13.22 -3.16
C ALA A 15 -13.31 13.54 -4.65
N SER A 16 -13.26 14.82 -5.03
CA SER A 16 -13.32 15.23 -6.44
C SER A 16 -12.07 14.83 -7.22
N HIS A 17 -10.87 14.99 -6.66
CA HIS A 17 -9.62 14.54 -7.30
C HIS A 17 -9.55 13.03 -7.44
N MET A 18 -9.93 12.27 -6.42
CA MET A 18 -9.95 10.79 -6.50
C MET A 18 -10.97 10.32 -7.53
N MET A 19 -12.19 10.84 -7.50
CA MET A 19 -13.23 10.44 -8.45
C MET A 19 -12.85 10.77 -9.90
N TYR A 20 -12.23 11.94 -10.13
CA TYR A 20 -11.71 12.30 -11.45
C TYR A 20 -10.58 11.37 -11.89
N SER A 21 -9.62 11.03 -11.00
CA SER A 21 -8.53 10.13 -11.34
C SER A 21 -9.01 8.72 -11.71
N VAL A 22 -10.04 8.22 -10.99
CA VAL A 22 -10.67 6.93 -11.28
C VAL A 22 -11.43 7.00 -12.61
N GLN A 23 -12.20 8.06 -12.85
CA GLN A 23 -12.89 8.25 -14.14
C GLN A 23 -11.91 8.39 -15.31
N ALA A 24 -10.82 9.15 -15.15
CA ALA A 24 -9.79 9.29 -16.16
C ALA A 24 -9.11 7.93 -16.45
N GLY A 25 -8.80 7.15 -15.41
CA GLY A 25 -8.26 5.80 -15.56
C GLY A 25 -9.23 4.85 -16.27
N LEU A 26 -10.53 4.93 -15.97
CA LEU A 26 -11.56 4.11 -16.60
C LEU A 26 -11.82 4.52 -18.07
N MET A 27 -11.76 5.81 -18.37
CA MET A 27 -11.84 6.33 -19.75
C MET A 27 -10.62 5.92 -20.57
N LEU A 28 -9.41 6.03 -20.02
CA LEU A 28 -8.16 5.62 -20.70
C LEU A 28 -8.00 4.10 -20.78
N GLY A 29 -8.70 3.35 -19.93
CA GLY A 29 -8.73 1.90 -19.92
C GLY A 29 -9.39 1.30 -21.17
N PRO A 30 -9.23 -0.03 -21.36
CA PRO A 30 -9.76 -0.74 -22.52
C PRO A 30 -11.30 -0.71 -22.62
N GLN A 31 -11.99 -0.34 -21.55
CA GLN A 31 -13.46 -0.33 -21.43
C GLN A 31 -14.15 0.78 -22.24
N MET A 32 -13.46 1.88 -22.56
CA MET A 32 -14.09 3.05 -23.21
C MET A 32 -13.37 3.50 -24.48
N PHE A 33 -12.10 3.90 -24.37
CA PHE A 33 -11.40 4.48 -25.52
C PHE A 33 -10.43 3.52 -26.21
N ASN A 34 -10.12 2.39 -25.56
CA ASN A 34 -9.17 1.38 -26.01
C ASN A 34 -7.82 1.94 -26.52
N LEU A 35 -7.45 3.13 -26.05
CA LEU A 35 -6.26 3.86 -26.49
C LEU A 35 -4.98 3.17 -26.05
N LEU A 36 -5.02 2.51 -24.89
CA LEU A 36 -3.90 1.75 -24.36
C LEU A 36 -3.62 0.50 -25.21
N GLU A 37 -4.66 -0.19 -25.67
CA GLU A 37 -4.53 -1.34 -26.57
C GLU A 37 -4.10 -0.90 -27.98
N LYS A 38 -4.70 0.18 -28.51
CA LYS A 38 -4.36 0.76 -29.82
C LYS A 38 -2.97 1.40 -29.88
N SER A 39 -2.45 1.88 -28.75
CA SER A 39 -1.06 2.37 -28.64
C SER A 39 -0.08 1.22 -28.39
N SER A 40 -0.47 0.21 -27.61
CA SER A 40 0.28 -1.04 -27.46
C SER A 40 0.45 -1.74 -28.81
N GLU A 41 -0.60 -1.85 -29.61
CA GLU A 41 -0.59 -2.43 -30.96
C GLU A 41 0.32 -1.65 -31.94
N LYS A 42 0.40 -0.31 -31.80
CA LYS A 42 1.32 0.52 -32.59
C LYS A 42 2.78 0.46 -32.14
N LEU A 43 3.03 0.12 -30.87
CA LEU A 43 4.37 0.03 -30.29
C LEU A 43 4.93 -1.41 -30.33
N SER A 44 4.05 -2.42 -30.43
CA SER A 44 4.34 -3.86 -30.52
C SER A 44 4.64 -4.32 -31.95
N LEU A 45 5.66 -3.70 -32.57
CA LEU A 45 6.38 -4.36 -33.67
C LEU A 45 7.16 -5.61 -33.18
N ASP A 46 7.27 -5.77 -31.86
CA ASP A 46 7.84 -6.95 -31.19
C ASP A 46 6.81 -7.51 -30.18
N PRO A 47 6.33 -8.77 -30.33
CA PRO A 47 5.36 -9.39 -29.42
C PRO A 47 5.87 -9.62 -27.98
N ALA A 48 7.13 -9.29 -27.69
CA ALA A 48 7.72 -9.37 -26.36
C ALA A 48 7.47 -8.12 -25.48
N LEU A 49 7.12 -6.97 -26.05
CA LEU A 49 6.89 -5.72 -25.31
C LEU A 49 5.39 -5.44 -25.15
N ASP A 50 4.83 -5.91 -24.03
CA ASP A 50 3.50 -5.50 -23.57
C ASP A 50 3.51 -3.98 -23.30
N GLY A 51 2.83 -3.18 -24.13
CA GLY A 51 2.78 -1.72 -23.99
C GLY A 51 2.19 -1.26 -22.64
N SER A 52 1.47 -2.14 -21.92
CA SER A 52 0.98 -1.88 -20.58
C SER A 52 2.07 -1.98 -19.49
N ALA A 53 3.20 -2.63 -19.78
CA ALA A 53 4.29 -2.83 -18.83
C ALA A 53 4.90 -1.51 -18.37
N VAL A 54 5.07 -0.54 -19.28
CA VAL A 54 5.60 0.79 -18.93
C VAL A 54 4.68 1.51 -17.96
N PHE A 55 3.36 1.50 -18.20
CA PHE A 55 2.37 2.08 -17.30
C PHE A 55 2.34 1.38 -15.95
N ARG A 56 2.46 0.04 -15.94
CA ARG A 56 2.56 -0.73 -14.70
C ARG A 56 3.81 -0.36 -13.91
N CYS A 57 4.97 -0.24 -14.56
CA CYS A 57 6.21 0.19 -13.92
C CYS A 57 6.08 1.60 -13.34
N VAL A 58 5.57 2.56 -14.12
CA VAL A 58 5.37 3.95 -13.66
C VAL A 58 4.40 3.99 -12.47
N SER A 59 3.33 3.22 -12.50
CA SER A 59 2.37 3.10 -11.40
C SER A 59 3.03 2.57 -10.13
N VAL A 60 3.72 1.42 -10.22
CA VAL A 60 4.39 0.78 -9.08
C VAL A 60 5.48 1.69 -8.51
N CYS A 61 6.36 2.24 -9.35
CA CYS A 61 7.39 3.18 -8.91
C CYS A 61 6.77 4.43 -8.26
N GLY A 62 5.72 4.99 -8.86
CA GLY A 62 4.99 6.14 -8.31
C GLY A 62 4.40 5.85 -6.94
N SER A 63 3.76 4.68 -6.76
CA SER A 63 3.21 4.26 -5.46
C SER A 63 4.29 4.09 -4.41
N ILE A 64 5.43 3.48 -4.74
CA ILE A 64 6.55 3.29 -3.81
C ILE A 64 7.12 4.64 -3.38
N LEU A 65 7.38 5.54 -4.33
CA LEU A 65 7.90 6.87 -4.05
C LEU A 65 6.92 7.72 -3.24
N PHE A 66 5.63 7.66 -3.56
CA PHE A 66 4.58 8.34 -2.81
C PHE A 66 4.50 7.85 -1.37
N ALA A 67 4.49 6.52 -1.18
CA ALA A 67 4.49 5.90 0.14
C ALA A 67 5.73 6.34 0.92
N PHE A 68 6.93 6.23 0.33
CA PHE A 68 8.19 6.65 0.94
C PHE A 68 8.20 8.13 1.36
N LEU A 69 7.84 9.04 0.45
CA LEU A 69 7.82 10.48 0.73
C LEU A 69 6.83 10.83 1.84
N THR A 70 5.67 10.19 1.86
CA THR A 70 4.65 10.45 2.88
C THR A 70 5.05 9.84 4.22
N SER A 71 5.64 8.64 4.23
CA SER A 71 6.13 7.98 5.43
C SER A 71 7.27 8.76 6.10
N VAL A 72 8.20 9.33 5.33
CA VAL A 72 9.31 10.15 5.89
C VAL A 72 8.81 11.46 6.51
N ARG A 73 7.68 12.00 6.03
CA ARG A 73 7.09 13.23 6.59
C ARG A 73 6.43 13.02 7.96
N ILE A 74 6.13 11.78 8.33
CA ILE A 74 5.41 11.49 9.58
C ILE A 74 6.39 11.54 10.75
N SER A 75 6.15 12.48 11.67
CA SER A 75 7.00 12.59 12.85
C SER A 75 6.81 11.39 13.78
N ARG A 76 7.93 10.77 14.20
CA ARG A 76 7.95 9.62 15.14
C ARG A 76 7.23 9.93 16.46
N ARG A 77 7.24 11.20 16.89
CA ARG A 77 6.58 11.63 18.12
C ARG A 77 5.05 11.57 18.02
N LEU A 78 4.49 11.81 16.83
CA LEU A 78 3.05 11.68 16.58
C LEU A 78 2.58 10.22 16.63
N ALA A 79 3.47 9.29 16.27
CA ALA A 79 3.18 7.87 16.13
C ALA A 79 3.10 7.11 17.46
N PHE A 80 4.04 7.36 18.38
CA PHE A 80 4.31 6.46 19.51
C PHE A 80 3.87 6.98 20.89
N ASN A 81 3.35 8.21 20.99
CA ASN A 81 3.08 8.84 22.29
C ASN A 81 1.59 9.01 22.62
N ASN A 82 0.74 8.15 22.07
CA ASN A 82 -0.70 8.20 22.26
C ASN A 82 -1.13 6.94 23.05
N GLY A 83 -2.01 7.08 24.04
CA GLY A 83 -2.36 6.02 25.01
C GLY A 83 -3.00 4.75 24.42
N PRO A 84 -3.74 3.94 25.21
CA PRO A 84 -4.27 2.66 24.73
C PRO A 84 -5.37 2.79 23.66
N LEU A 85 -6.03 3.95 23.56
CA LEU A 85 -7.14 4.19 22.64
C LEU A 85 -6.79 3.92 21.15
N PRO A 86 -5.71 4.48 20.57
CA PRO A 86 -5.34 4.18 19.18
C PRO A 86 -5.05 2.70 18.92
N ILE A 87 -4.62 1.94 19.93
CA ILE A 87 -4.43 0.48 19.81
C ILE A 87 -5.76 -0.22 19.57
N VAL A 88 -6.76 0.10 20.41
CA VAL A 88 -8.10 -0.47 20.27
C VAL A 88 -8.72 -0.09 18.93
N ILE A 89 -8.62 1.18 18.53
CA ILE A 89 -9.17 1.65 17.26
C ILE A 89 -8.46 0.96 16.08
N GLY A 90 -7.12 0.92 16.06
CA GLY A 90 -6.36 0.29 14.98
C GLY A 90 -6.63 -1.21 14.82
N ILE A 91 -6.86 -1.92 15.94
CA ILE A 91 -7.26 -3.33 15.89
C ILE A 91 -8.69 -3.46 15.35
N LEU A 92 -9.63 -2.65 15.84
CA LEU A 92 -11.03 -2.70 15.40
C LEU A 92 -11.18 -2.33 13.92
N THR A 93 -10.41 -1.36 13.41
CA THR A 93 -10.45 -0.97 12.00
C THR A 93 -9.98 -2.07 11.06
N PHE A 94 -9.16 -3.00 11.55
CA PHE A 94 -8.75 -4.18 10.78
C PHE A 94 -9.73 -5.35 10.95
N ILE A 95 -10.13 -5.64 12.18
CA ILE A 95 -10.98 -6.78 12.53
C ILE A 95 -12.39 -6.62 11.95
N VAL A 96 -13.00 -5.44 12.05
CA VAL A 96 -14.39 -5.23 11.61
C VAL A 96 -14.58 -5.50 10.11
N PRO A 97 -13.76 -4.92 9.19
CA PRO A 97 -13.84 -5.24 7.77
C PRO A 97 -13.49 -6.70 7.46
N LEU A 98 -12.54 -7.29 8.20
CA LEU A 98 -12.15 -8.70 8.02
C LEU A 98 -13.33 -9.63 8.30
N PHE A 99 -13.99 -9.48 9.46
CA PHE A 99 -15.18 -10.26 9.81
C PHE A 99 -16.36 -9.95 8.89
N GLY A 100 -16.55 -8.69 8.51
CA GLY A 100 -17.58 -8.29 7.54
C GLY A 100 -17.40 -9.00 6.19
N GLY A 101 -16.17 -9.01 5.67
CA GLY A 101 -15.83 -9.70 4.42
C GLY A 101 -15.97 -11.22 4.52
N LEU A 102 -15.57 -11.82 5.64
CA LEU A 102 -15.76 -13.25 5.90
C LEU A 102 -17.24 -13.64 6.02
N CYS A 103 -18.04 -12.80 6.67
CA CYS A 103 -19.49 -13.00 6.77
C CYS A 103 -20.13 -12.92 5.39
N PHE A 104 -19.79 -11.89 4.62
CA PHE A 104 -20.25 -11.74 3.23
C PHE A 104 -19.84 -12.96 2.38
N TRP A 105 -18.60 -13.42 2.48
CA TRP A 105 -18.16 -14.64 1.79
C TRP A 105 -19.02 -15.85 2.16
N ASN A 106 -19.26 -16.10 3.45
CA ASN A 106 -20.05 -17.24 3.90
C ASN A 106 -21.51 -17.21 3.41
N LEU A 107 -22.09 -16.02 3.24
CA LEU A 107 -23.45 -15.85 2.72
C LEU A 107 -23.56 -16.10 1.20
N TYR A 108 -22.49 -15.81 0.45
CA TYR A 108 -22.51 -15.86 -1.02
C TYR A 108 -21.66 -17.00 -1.63
N LYS A 109 -20.99 -17.82 -0.81
CA LYS A 109 -20.13 -18.93 -1.27
C LYS A 109 -20.87 -19.94 -2.15
N ASP A 110 -22.16 -20.14 -1.92
CA ASP A 110 -22.97 -21.16 -2.59
C ASP A 110 -23.42 -20.72 -4.00
N ASN A 111 -23.25 -19.44 -4.35
CA ASN A 111 -23.54 -18.88 -5.68
C ASN A 111 -22.30 -18.85 -6.60
N VAL A 112 -21.19 -19.46 -6.19
CA VAL A 112 -19.95 -19.49 -6.99
C VAL A 112 -19.96 -20.72 -7.89
N ASP A 113 -20.04 -20.51 -9.20
CA ASP A 113 -19.97 -21.59 -10.18
C ASP A 113 -18.67 -22.40 -10.02
N PRO A 114 -18.74 -23.72 -9.77
CA PRO A 114 -17.56 -24.58 -9.60
C PRO A 114 -16.66 -24.65 -10.85
N HIS A 115 -17.17 -24.20 -12.00
CA HIS A 115 -16.48 -24.30 -13.28
C HIS A 115 -15.39 -23.23 -13.48
N TYR A 116 -15.43 -22.12 -12.72
CA TYR A 116 -14.46 -21.04 -12.84
C TYR A 116 -13.14 -21.32 -12.10
N MET A 117 -13.18 -21.98 -10.93
CA MET A 117 -11.98 -22.19 -10.12
C MET A 117 -12.21 -23.27 -9.04
N SER A 118 -11.16 -24.05 -8.72
CA SER A 118 -11.25 -25.08 -7.66
C SER A 118 -11.60 -24.45 -6.30
N PRO A 119 -12.50 -25.02 -5.48
CA PRO A 119 -13.00 -24.42 -4.23
C PRO A 119 -11.90 -24.01 -3.24
N LYS A 120 -10.81 -24.78 -3.17
CA LYS A 120 -9.66 -24.51 -2.28
C LYS A 120 -8.87 -23.26 -2.71
N LYS A 121 -8.75 -23.00 -4.01
CA LYS A 121 -8.07 -21.81 -4.55
C LYS A 121 -8.92 -20.56 -4.38
N VAL A 122 -10.25 -20.67 -4.57
CA VAL A 122 -11.20 -19.56 -4.34
C VAL A 122 -11.14 -19.08 -2.90
N LEU A 123 -11.12 -20.00 -1.94
CA LEU A 123 -11.02 -19.63 -0.53
C LEU A 123 -9.73 -18.85 -0.23
N ALA A 124 -8.60 -19.34 -0.71
CA ALA A 124 -7.30 -18.70 -0.50
C ALA A 124 -7.24 -17.30 -1.15
N GLU A 125 -7.68 -17.19 -2.40
CA GLU A 125 -7.73 -15.92 -3.13
C GLU A 125 -8.63 -14.90 -2.42
N ARG A 126 -9.84 -15.30 -2.03
CA ARG A 126 -10.79 -14.40 -1.36
C ARG A 126 -10.34 -13.97 0.03
N LEU A 127 -9.69 -14.87 0.78
CA LEU A 127 -9.09 -14.50 2.06
C LEU A 127 -8.01 -13.42 1.88
N VAL A 128 -7.15 -13.56 0.86
CA VAL A 128 -6.12 -12.56 0.55
C VAL A 128 -6.78 -11.23 0.15
N ILE A 129 -7.84 -11.27 -0.67
CA ILE A 129 -8.59 -10.06 -1.06
C ILE A 129 -9.19 -9.37 0.17
N ILE A 130 -9.91 -10.11 1.03
CA ILE A 130 -10.57 -9.55 2.22
C ILE A 130 -9.51 -8.97 3.18
N ALA A 131 -8.40 -9.68 3.41
CA ALA A 131 -7.31 -9.21 4.25
C ALA A 131 -6.65 -7.94 3.69
N SER A 132 -6.45 -7.89 2.37
CA SER A 132 -5.90 -6.72 1.68
C SER A 132 -6.83 -5.51 1.80
N GLN A 133 -8.14 -5.70 1.65
CA GLN A 133 -9.14 -4.63 1.78
C GLN A 133 -9.36 -4.18 3.22
N SER A 134 -9.02 -5.01 4.21
CA SER A 134 -9.05 -4.65 5.64
C SER A 134 -7.83 -3.81 6.04
N SER A 135 -6.81 -3.74 5.17
CA SER A 135 -5.61 -2.94 5.42
C SER A 135 -5.83 -1.50 4.97
N ILE A 136 -5.42 -0.57 5.83
CA ILE A 136 -5.38 0.86 5.55
C ILE A 136 -3.99 1.16 4.98
N LEU A 137 -3.88 2.22 4.18
CA LEU A 137 -2.59 2.74 3.75
C LEU A 137 -2.32 4.04 4.51
N LEU A 138 -1.40 3.98 5.46
CA LEU A 138 -0.99 5.14 6.25
C LEU A 138 -0.54 6.37 5.42
N PRO A 139 0.16 6.23 4.28
CA PRO A 139 0.44 7.36 3.40
C PRO A 139 -0.82 8.10 2.95
N THR A 140 -1.84 7.35 2.56
CA THR A 140 -3.12 7.90 2.11
C THR A 140 -3.82 8.65 3.24
N VAL A 141 -3.92 8.04 4.43
CA VAL A 141 -4.53 8.67 5.62
C VAL A 141 -3.81 9.97 6.00
N THR A 142 -2.47 9.95 5.98
CA THR A 142 -1.65 11.11 6.31
C THR A 142 -1.86 12.24 5.31
N TYR A 143 -1.94 11.91 4.02
CA TYR A 143 -2.26 12.86 2.97
C TYR A 143 -3.64 13.51 3.22
N PHE A 144 -4.67 12.71 3.54
CA PHE A 144 -6.00 13.21 3.86
C PHE A 144 -5.99 14.17 5.06
N LEU A 145 -5.32 13.81 6.15
CA LEU A 145 -5.23 14.65 7.36
C LEU A 145 -4.44 15.94 7.12
N SER A 146 -3.41 15.89 6.28
CA SER A 146 -2.62 17.05 5.87
C SER A 146 -3.47 18.02 5.06
N GLU A 147 -4.26 17.52 4.10
CA GLU A 147 -5.13 18.34 3.26
C GLU A 147 -6.27 18.98 4.05
N LEU A 148 -6.83 18.25 5.02
CA LEU A 148 -7.79 18.78 5.99
C LEU A 148 -7.18 19.74 7.02
N LYS A 149 -5.85 19.94 7.00
CA LYS A 149 -5.09 20.79 7.95
C LYS A 149 -5.23 20.37 9.43
N ILE A 150 -5.58 19.12 9.70
CA ILE A 150 -5.79 18.58 11.06
C ILE A 150 -4.70 17.59 11.48
N LEU A 151 -3.61 17.47 10.72
CA LEU A 151 -2.53 16.52 10.96
C LEU A 151 -1.96 16.57 12.39
N ASN A 152 -1.77 17.77 12.94
CA ASN A 152 -1.18 17.99 14.27
C ASN A 152 -2.23 18.04 15.42
N SER A 153 -3.52 17.98 15.08
CA SER A 153 -4.60 17.95 16.07
C SER A 153 -4.61 16.64 16.83
N GLU A 154 -5.23 16.59 18.01
CA GLU A 154 -5.34 15.35 18.79
C GLU A 154 -5.99 14.22 18.00
N LEU A 155 -7.00 14.56 17.19
CA LEU A 155 -7.68 13.63 16.30
C LEU A 155 -6.75 13.14 15.16
N GLY A 156 -5.94 14.04 14.60
CA GLY A 156 -4.94 13.67 13.59
C GLY A 156 -3.88 12.71 14.14
N ARG A 157 -3.37 12.98 15.35
CA ARG A 157 -2.42 12.08 16.04
C ARG A 157 -3.04 10.72 16.33
N LEU A 158 -4.29 10.71 16.81
CA LEU A 158 -5.05 9.50 17.09
C LEU A 158 -5.20 8.64 15.84
N VAL A 159 -5.61 9.24 14.72
CA VAL A 159 -5.82 8.54 13.45
C VAL A 159 -4.50 8.00 12.89
N ILE A 160 -3.40 8.76 12.95
CA ILE A 160 -2.08 8.29 12.50
C ILE A 160 -1.58 7.11 13.35
N SER A 161 -1.69 7.17 14.67
CA SER A 161 -1.30 6.04 15.51
C SER A 161 -2.17 4.81 15.28
N SER A 162 -3.48 5.00 15.10
CA SER A 162 -4.41 3.89 14.84
C SER A 162 -4.11 3.24 13.48
N SER A 163 -3.84 4.04 12.44
CA SER A 163 -3.48 3.52 11.12
C SER A 163 -2.14 2.80 11.12
N MET A 164 -1.15 3.25 11.89
CA MET A 164 0.11 2.51 12.06
C MET A 164 -0.11 1.10 12.61
N ILE A 165 -0.98 0.97 13.62
CA ILE A 165 -1.28 -0.31 14.24
C ILE A 165 -2.01 -1.21 13.26
N ASN A 166 -2.96 -0.64 12.50
CA ASN A 166 -3.64 -1.33 11.41
C ASN A 166 -2.66 -1.83 10.33
N ASP A 167 -1.70 -0.99 9.90
CA ASP A 167 -0.69 -1.36 8.90
C ASP A 167 0.20 -2.51 9.40
N VAL A 168 0.65 -2.45 10.66
CA VAL A 168 1.44 -3.53 11.28
C VAL A 168 0.64 -4.84 11.29
N LEU A 169 -0.62 -4.81 11.73
CA LEU A 169 -1.50 -5.99 11.70
C LEU A 169 -1.70 -6.52 10.28
N GLY A 170 -1.93 -5.63 9.31
CA GLY A 170 -2.09 -5.97 7.90
C GLY A 170 -0.85 -6.64 7.31
N ILE A 171 0.35 -6.15 7.63
CA ILE A 171 1.62 -6.76 7.21
C ILE A 171 1.73 -8.18 7.80
N PHE A 172 1.47 -8.35 9.10
CA PHE A 172 1.54 -9.68 9.74
C PHE A 172 0.56 -10.67 9.11
N VAL A 173 -0.69 -10.27 8.91
CA VAL A 173 -1.72 -11.13 8.32
C VAL A 173 -1.40 -11.46 6.87
N ASN A 174 -0.88 -10.50 6.09
CA ASN A 174 -0.44 -10.76 4.71
C ASN A 174 0.72 -11.75 4.67
N ILE A 175 1.77 -11.58 5.48
CA ILE A 175 2.91 -12.51 5.52
C ILE A 175 2.42 -13.93 5.82
N ILE A 176 1.54 -14.10 6.82
CA ILE A 176 0.97 -15.40 7.17
C ILE A 176 0.11 -15.95 6.01
N GLY A 177 -0.73 -15.12 5.41
CA GLY A 177 -1.60 -15.49 4.29
C GLY A 177 -0.83 -15.96 3.06
N TYR A 178 0.17 -15.18 2.64
CA TYR A 178 1.07 -15.52 1.53
C TYR A 178 1.86 -16.79 1.85
N SER A 179 2.46 -16.89 3.03
CA SER A 179 3.24 -18.06 3.45
C SER A 179 2.39 -19.34 3.48
N ALA A 180 1.16 -19.26 4.01
CA ALA A 180 0.23 -20.39 4.02
C ALA A 180 -0.22 -20.78 2.61
N GLY A 181 -0.40 -19.80 1.71
CA GLY A 181 -0.68 -20.01 0.30
C GLY A 181 0.47 -20.72 -0.41
N THR A 182 1.70 -20.25 -0.24
CA THR A 182 2.92 -20.85 -0.80
C THR A 182 3.14 -22.26 -0.27
N TYR A 183 2.96 -22.49 1.04
CA TYR A 183 3.12 -23.81 1.66
C TYR A 183 2.18 -24.85 1.06
N ARG A 184 0.92 -24.47 0.81
CA ARG A 184 -0.12 -25.38 0.30
C ARG A 184 -0.07 -25.60 -1.21
N ASN A 185 0.30 -24.57 -1.98
CA ASN A 185 0.16 -24.58 -3.43
C ASN A 185 1.48 -24.71 -4.21
N ILE A 186 2.62 -24.40 -3.59
CA ILE A 186 3.93 -24.37 -4.26
C ILE A 186 4.87 -25.39 -3.61
N SER A 187 5.40 -25.08 -2.42
CA SER A 187 6.30 -25.96 -1.68
C SER A 187 6.50 -25.44 -0.24
N PRO A 188 6.63 -26.33 0.76
CA PRO A 188 7.06 -25.96 2.09
C PRO A 188 8.42 -25.25 2.12
N ALA A 189 9.35 -25.68 1.26
CA ALA A 189 10.71 -25.12 1.21
C ALA A 189 10.72 -23.67 0.72
N THR A 190 9.87 -23.32 -0.26
CA THR A 190 9.73 -21.94 -0.74
C THR A 190 9.05 -21.08 0.32
N ALA A 191 8.00 -21.57 0.98
CA ALA A 191 7.35 -20.83 2.07
C ALA A 191 8.32 -20.52 3.23
N TYR A 192 9.19 -21.46 3.60
CA TYR A 192 10.21 -21.22 4.62
C TYR A 192 11.24 -20.18 4.18
N ARG A 193 11.70 -20.26 2.92
CA ARG A 193 12.61 -19.26 2.33
C ARG A 193 12.01 -17.86 2.37
N ASP A 194 10.73 -17.72 2.02
CA ASP A 194 10.04 -16.43 1.96
C ASP A 194 9.87 -15.83 3.37
N ILE A 195 9.52 -16.65 4.37
CA ILE A 195 9.45 -16.23 5.78
C ILE A 195 10.82 -15.75 6.27
N VAL A 196 11.88 -16.53 6.01
CA VAL A 196 13.25 -16.15 6.41
C VAL A 196 13.66 -14.85 5.70
N ALA A 197 13.35 -14.71 4.42
CA ALA A 197 13.62 -13.49 3.65
C ALA A 197 12.90 -12.27 4.24
N ALA A 198 11.64 -12.41 4.67
CA ALA A 198 10.87 -11.35 5.33
C ALA A 198 11.49 -10.96 6.69
N ILE A 199 11.93 -11.94 7.49
CA ILE A 199 12.60 -11.68 8.78
C ILE A 199 13.92 -10.94 8.56
N VAL A 200 14.73 -11.38 7.59
CA VAL A 200 16.01 -10.73 7.26
C VAL A 200 15.79 -9.27 6.82
N LEU A 201 14.76 -9.02 6.01
CA LEU A 201 14.40 -7.65 5.63
C LEU A 201 13.99 -6.81 6.84
N PHE A 202 13.15 -7.35 7.72
CA PHE A 202 12.71 -6.67 8.94
C PHE A 202 13.91 -6.31 9.85
N LEU A 203 14.81 -7.26 10.08
CA LEU A 203 16.03 -7.04 10.86
C LEU A 203 16.95 -6.00 10.20
N THR A 204 17.11 -6.05 8.88
CA THR A 204 17.91 -5.08 8.12
C THR A 204 17.35 -3.67 8.27
N VAL A 205 16.03 -3.50 8.15
CA VAL A 205 15.36 -2.21 8.34
C VAL A 205 15.55 -1.69 9.76
N PHE A 206 15.40 -2.54 10.78
CA PHE A 206 15.47 -2.11 12.16
C PHE A 206 16.90 -1.85 12.66
N PHE A 207 17.87 -2.69 12.28
CA PHE A 207 19.24 -2.63 12.79
C PHE A 207 20.22 -1.88 11.90
N ILE A 208 19.95 -1.72 10.60
CA ILE A 208 20.85 -1.02 9.67
C ILE A 208 20.27 0.35 9.33
N PHE A 209 19.03 0.40 8.84
CA PHE A 209 18.45 1.67 8.38
C PHE A 209 18.17 2.64 9.52
N ARG A 210 17.62 2.17 10.64
CA ARG A 210 17.32 3.05 11.78
C ARG A 210 18.55 3.79 12.33
N PRO A 211 19.67 3.13 12.69
CA PRO A 211 20.86 3.85 13.15
C PRO A 211 21.52 4.66 12.04
N ALA A 212 21.47 4.20 10.78
CA ALA A 212 22.01 4.98 9.66
C ALA A 212 21.28 6.33 9.50
N VAL A 213 19.95 6.34 9.64
CA VAL A 213 19.16 7.58 9.60
C VAL A 213 19.49 8.49 10.77
N GLU A 214 19.60 7.95 11.99
CA GLU A 214 19.96 8.73 13.18
C GLU A 214 21.36 9.36 13.04
N TRP A 215 22.32 8.59 12.53
CA TRP A 215 23.67 9.09 12.25
C TRP A 215 23.72 10.18 11.16
N ILE A 216 22.89 10.08 10.12
CA ILE A 216 22.76 11.13 9.09
C ILE A 216 22.18 12.41 9.70
N VAL A 217 21.19 12.28 10.59
CA VAL A 217 20.58 13.41 11.30
C VAL A 217 21.59 14.09 12.20
N GLU A 218 22.39 13.35 12.97
CA GLU A 218 23.45 13.88 13.83
C GLU A 218 24.55 14.62 13.05
N ARG A 219 24.88 14.16 11.84
CA ARG A 219 25.88 14.81 10.96
C ARG A 219 25.35 16.01 10.20
N THR A 220 24.03 16.21 10.13
CA THR A 220 23.43 17.32 9.40
C THR A 220 23.25 18.50 10.34
N PRO A 221 23.94 19.65 10.11
CA PRO A 221 23.79 20.83 10.96
C PRO A 221 22.34 21.31 10.96
N GLU A 222 21.82 21.70 12.13
CA GLU A 222 20.45 22.18 12.29
C GLU A 222 20.12 23.27 11.25
N GLY A 223 19.00 23.09 10.53
CA GLY A 223 18.50 24.05 9.54
C GLY A 223 19.11 23.96 8.13
N LYS A 224 20.10 23.08 7.87
CA LYS A 224 20.62 22.86 6.50
C LYS A 224 19.94 21.67 5.81
N PRO A 225 19.70 21.73 4.49
CA PRO A 225 19.18 20.59 3.75
C PRO A 225 20.18 19.43 3.78
N VAL A 226 19.67 18.22 3.97
CA VAL A 226 20.47 16.99 3.91
C VAL A 226 21.15 16.90 2.54
N ALA A 227 22.43 16.53 2.50
CA ALA A 227 23.17 16.45 1.25
C ALA A 227 22.46 15.51 0.25
N ASN A 228 22.35 15.94 -1.01
CA ASN A 228 21.65 15.20 -2.08
C ASN A 228 22.05 13.72 -2.15
N LYS A 229 23.33 13.39 -1.88
CA LYS A 229 23.82 12.00 -1.87
C LYS A 229 23.02 11.09 -0.93
N TYR A 230 22.69 11.54 0.28
CA TYR A 230 21.92 10.74 1.24
C TYR A 230 20.47 10.55 0.79
N VAL A 231 19.87 11.56 0.15
CA VAL A 231 18.52 11.47 -0.41
C VAL A 231 18.46 10.43 -1.52
N HIS A 232 19.45 10.42 -2.43
CA HIS A 232 19.52 9.42 -3.51
C HIS A 232 19.70 8.01 -2.95
N ILE A 233 20.56 7.83 -1.94
CA ILE A 233 20.75 6.53 -1.27
C ILE A 233 19.45 6.07 -0.60
N ALA A 234 18.73 6.96 0.07
CA ALA A 234 17.46 6.62 0.71
C ALA A 234 16.39 6.18 -0.32
N ILE A 235 16.26 6.90 -1.44
CA ILE A 235 15.33 6.53 -2.52
C ILE A 235 15.71 5.18 -3.14
N LEU A 236 17.00 4.97 -3.45
CA LEU A 236 17.49 3.70 -4.00
C LEU A 236 17.24 2.53 -3.04
N SER A 237 17.42 2.75 -1.74
CA SER A 237 17.15 1.73 -0.74
C SER A 237 15.67 1.36 -0.63
N ALA A 238 14.77 2.35 -0.73
CA ALA A 238 13.33 2.12 -0.71
C ALA A 238 12.86 1.34 -1.95
N LEU A 239 13.37 1.70 -3.13
CA LEU A 239 13.13 0.96 -4.37
C LEU A 239 13.71 -0.45 -4.29
N GLY A 240 14.92 -0.61 -3.74
CA GLY A 240 15.54 -1.92 -3.52
C GLY A 240 14.73 -2.82 -2.58
N SER A 241 14.18 -2.27 -1.48
CA SER A 241 13.32 -3.03 -0.57
C SER A 241 12.01 -3.47 -1.23
N ALA A 242 11.43 -2.62 -2.07
CA ALA A 242 10.21 -2.96 -2.80
C ALA A 242 10.46 -4.05 -3.86
N ALA A 243 11.58 -3.96 -4.58
CA ALA A 243 12.00 -4.99 -5.52
C ALA A 243 12.23 -6.32 -4.80
N TYR A 244 12.92 -6.32 -3.66
CA TYR A 244 13.13 -7.52 -2.84
C TYR A 244 11.81 -8.18 -2.44
N SER A 245 10.85 -7.41 -1.92
CA SER A 245 9.52 -7.91 -1.54
C SER A 245 8.67 -8.41 -2.71
N THR A 246 9.08 -8.18 -3.95
CA THR A 246 8.39 -8.74 -5.13
C THR A 246 8.95 -10.12 -5.51
N PHE A 247 10.19 -10.41 -5.13
CA PHE A 247 10.87 -11.69 -5.42
C PHE A 247 10.69 -12.74 -4.32
N PHE A 248 10.37 -12.30 -3.09
CA PHE A 248 10.19 -13.11 -1.88
C PHE A 248 8.94 -12.64 -1.16
#